data_AF-A0A1I7ZT01-F1
#
_entry.id   AF-A0A1I7ZT01-F1
#
_cell.length_a   1.000
_cell.length_b   1.000
_cell.length_c   1.000
_cell.angle_alpha   90.00
_cell.angle_beta   90.00
_cell.angle_gamma   90.00
#
_symmetry.space_group_name_H-M   'P 1'
#
loop_
_entity.id
_entity.type
_entity.pdbx_description
1 polymer ?
#
loop_
_entity_poly.entity_id
_entity_poly.type
_entity_poly.pdbx_seq_one_letter_code
_entity_poly.pdbx_strand_id
1 'polypeptide(L)'
;MILTGRCPNVRTLRLCKEQDASVSTDAECANEFLSRVLKPLKKVNHIDLSHWNHVEDLRGVLPSALNLTTLILFDVPDLYNAIETIAQLGQLRTLDLSQSSRDSGTYPKPVTSLHKLVTSLPFLSNLDISFTNLASKPSPDDRPFKGKGLIASDIFGLRYLRHKLNYLGIFNCENASKCGQIPAEIVCGDGDEDQIILALKIYKDRARILQSVLNESYQLYRFVNDLKRHTEALHLVLRAMKTHLSDSTLQIAGSASLFYIIRQVDMNRHTKMDVIAALLSGMEEHLEEQVMVRNCCLSLCQFEIPQDILFDYNHVARLLVQVLEKHHGDQLTQRIVVFLLNSMACHVDGDQKIEVGFIGAIETILAQIRRKLAAAICDEVMEVGWSFLWNITDETPSNCQRFLDNSGLELFHQCYSQFPNETELVRNMMGLIGNIAEVEPLRKQLMKDAYVQIFCNLLTVLIDGIEISYNSAGVLSHMVADGDALWTENVTLRRDDVQDRIRAAINTWQLEARRFINYRSFKPILKLLDNFDASASQMWAVWALANLTITDANKYCPYVCEEGGLVLLQMLEKDTRTSEEVLRLTKTVLENVAKWQASSSASQSTNAEQSGTSGEREETMDTS
;
A
#
# COMPACT_ATOMS: atom_id res chain seq x y z
N MET A 1 -38.28 -34.29 7.06
CA MET A 1 -37.42 -34.76 8.18
C MET A 1 -37.52 -36.28 8.40
N ILE A 2 -37.24 -37.09 7.36
CA ILE A 2 -37.16 -38.57 7.39
C ILE A 2 -35.74 -39.05 7.77
N LEU A 3 -34.84 -38.11 8.04
CA LEU A 3 -33.38 -38.32 8.17
C LEU A 3 -32.96 -39.00 9.49
N THR A 4 -33.62 -38.74 10.61
CA THR A 4 -33.11 -39.17 11.93
C THR A 4 -33.30 -40.66 12.22
N GLY A 5 -34.29 -41.31 11.60
CA GLY A 5 -34.47 -42.77 11.67
C GLY A 5 -33.57 -43.57 10.71
N ARG A 6 -33.10 -42.94 9.61
CA ARG A 6 -32.30 -43.60 8.57
C ARG A 6 -30.78 -43.54 8.82
N CYS A 7 -30.33 -42.69 9.74
CA CYS A 7 -28.91 -42.46 10.02
C CYS A 7 -28.58 -42.69 11.51
N PRO A 8 -28.75 -43.91 12.07
CA PRO A 8 -28.54 -44.18 13.50
C PRO A 8 -27.08 -44.05 13.96
N ASN A 9 -26.15 -43.99 13.01
CA ASN A 9 -24.70 -43.91 13.26
C ASN A 9 -24.13 -42.49 13.26
N VAL A 10 -24.98 -41.45 13.16
CA VAL A 10 -24.53 -40.05 13.25
C VAL A 10 -23.85 -39.82 14.59
N ARG A 11 -22.65 -39.25 14.54
CA ARG A 11 -21.85 -38.86 15.71
C ARG A 11 -21.78 -37.35 15.92
N THR A 12 -21.77 -36.61 14.82
CA THR A 12 -21.66 -35.16 14.81
C THR A 12 -22.92 -34.56 14.23
N LEU A 13 -23.51 -33.60 14.93
CA LEU A 13 -24.68 -32.87 14.48
C LEU A 13 -24.42 -31.36 14.63
N ARG A 14 -24.40 -30.66 13.49
CA ARG A 14 -24.41 -29.19 13.44
C ARG A 14 -25.78 -28.75 12.95
N LEU A 15 -26.48 -27.94 13.74
CA LEU A 15 -27.80 -27.44 13.40
C LEU A 15 -27.69 -25.94 13.16
N CYS A 16 -27.60 -25.54 11.89
CA CYS A 16 -27.63 -24.13 11.52
C CYS A 16 -29.08 -23.64 11.48
N LYS A 17 -29.40 -22.56 12.17
CA LYS A 17 -30.70 -21.88 12.04
C LYS A 17 -30.52 -20.73 11.04
N GLU A 18 -31.24 -20.76 9.93
CA GLU A 18 -31.21 -19.66 8.94
C GLU A 18 -31.74 -18.37 9.58
N GLN A 19 -31.10 -17.24 9.28
CA GLN A 19 -31.43 -15.92 9.85
C GLN A 19 -32.73 -15.33 9.29
N ASP A 20 -33.28 -15.85 8.18
CA ASP A 20 -34.34 -15.19 7.40
C ASP A 20 -35.61 -16.02 7.13
N ALA A 21 -35.90 -17.06 7.93
CA ALA A 21 -37.17 -17.75 7.79
C ALA A 21 -38.30 -16.97 8.49
N SER A 22 -38.86 -15.99 7.79
CA SER A 22 -40.19 -15.42 8.07
C SER A 22 -41.28 -16.49 7.86
N VAL A 23 -41.39 -17.44 8.80
CA VAL A 23 -42.37 -18.52 8.71
C VAL A 23 -43.16 -18.66 10.02
N SER A 24 -44.39 -18.16 9.94
CA SER A 24 -45.65 -18.55 10.63
C SER A 24 -45.60 -19.24 12.00
N THR A 25 -46.02 -18.48 13.03
CA THR A 25 -47.07 -18.72 14.05
C THR A 25 -47.47 -20.12 14.58
N ASP A 26 -46.72 -21.20 14.36
CA ASP A 26 -46.82 -22.45 15.15
C ASP A 26 -45.42 -23.00 15.46
N ALA A 27 -44.57 -22.17 16.07
CA ALA A 27 -43.17 -22.51 16.32
C ALA A 27 -43.07 -23.55 17.44
N GLU A 28 -42.83 -24.82 17.07
CA GLU A 28 -42.33 -25.87 17.97
C GLU A 28 -41.19 -25.29 18.84
N CYS A 29 -41.27 -25.51 20.16
CA CYS A 29 -40.31 -24.93 21.08
C CYS A 29 -38.92 -25.58 20.87
N ALA A 30 -37.84 -24.85 21.17
CA ALA A 30 -36.48 -25.29 20.85
C ALA A 30 -36.16 -26.66 21.49
N ASN A 31 -36.67 -26.86 22.71
CA ASN A 31 -36.53 -28.10 23.45
C ASN A 31 -37.28 -29.28 22.84
N GLU A 32 -38.50 -29.08 22.35
CA GLU A 32 -39.29 -30.12 21.68
C GLU A 32 -38.62 -30.56 20.39
N PHE A 33 -38.18 -29.59 19.59
CA PHE A 33 -37.44 -29.85 18.36
C PHE A 33 -36.15 -30.64 18.63
N LEU A 34 -35.30 -30.17 19.54
CA LEU A 34 -34.03 -30.83 19.88
C LEU A 34 -34.28 -32.24 20.42
N SER A 35 -35.25 -32.41 21.32
CA SER A 35 -35.60 -33.72 21.88
C SER A 35 -36.05 -34.69 20.78
N ARG A 36 -36.91 -34.23 19.87
CA ARG A 36 -37.40 -35.02 18.73
C ARG A 36 -36.28 -35.43 17.78
N VAL A 37 -35.32 -34.54 17.51
CA VAL A 37 -34.16 -34.80 16.64
C VAL A 37 -33.16 -35.76 17.30
N LEU A 38 -32.85 -35.55 18.58
CA LEU A 38 -31.75 -36.23 19.27
C LEU A 38 -32.15 -37.59 19.85
N LYS A 39 -33.42 -37.77 20.28
CA LYS A 39 -33.91 -39.04 20.84
C LYS A 39 -33.62 -40.29 20.00
N PRO A 40 -33.77 -40.28 18.65
CA PRO A 40 -33.40 -41.44 17.81
C PRO A 40 -31.89 -41.61 17.58
N LEU A 41 -31.08 -40.56 17.77
CA LEU A 41 -29.66 -40.54 17.43
C LEU A 41 -28.77 -41.02 18.60
N LYS A 42 -28.69 -42.33 18.80
CA LYS A 42 -28.02 -42.92 19.97
C LYS A 42 -26.49 -42.76 20.00
N LYS A 43 -25.83 -42.39 18.89
CA LYS A 43 -24.37 -42.29 18.81
C LYS A 43 -23.84 -40.86 18.73
N VAL A 44 -24.71 -39.85 18.83
CA VAL A 44 -24.30 -38.44 18.79
C VAL A 44 -23.45 -38.13 20.01
N ASN A 45 -22.24 -37.62 19.76
CA ASN A 45 -21.28 -37.21 20.76
C ASN A 45 -20.77 -35.77 20.55
N HIS A 46 -21.12 -35.14 19.44
CA HIS A 46 -20.80 -33.75 19.15
C HIS A 46 -22.05 -33.02 18.66
N ILE A 47 -22.42 -31.94 19.35
CA ILE A 47 -23.53 -31.06 18.99
C ILE A 47 -23.00 -29.63 18.85
N ASP A 48 -23.30 -29.00 17.72
CA ASP A 48 -23.03 -27.59 17.46
C ASP A 48 -24.34 -26.86 17.16
N LEU A 49 -24.70 -25.94 18.06
CA LEU A 49 -25.88 -25.06 17.98
C LEU A 49 -25.47 -23.59 17.87
N SER A 50 -24.28 -23.31 17.31
CA SER A 50 -23.80 -21.94 17.16
C SER A 50 -24.83 -21.05 16.47
N HIS A 51 -24.95 -19.80 16.92
CA HIS A 51 -25.87 -18.78 16.39
C HIS A 51 -27.37 -19.06 16.58
N TRP A 52 -27.75 -19.96 17.49
CA TRP A 52 -29.16 -20.09 17.85
C TRP A 52 -29.63 -18.89 18.67
N ASN A 53 -30.63 -18.16 18.18
CA ASN A 53 -31.16 -16.97 18.86
C ASN A 53 -31.93 -17.25 20.17
N HIS A 54 -32.39 -18.49 20.38
CA HIS A 54 -33.12 -18.88 21.60
C HIS A 54 -33.03 -20.39 21.81
N VAL A 55 -32.59 -20.80 22.99
CA VAL A 55 -32.45 -22.23 23.38
C VAL A 55 -33.23 -22.59 24.65
N GLU A 56 -34.01 -21.67 25.21
CA GLU A 56 -34.71 -21.84 26.49
C GLU A 56 -33.72 -22.30 27.59
N ASP A 57 -34.00 -23.41 28.27
CA ASP A 57 -33.14 -24.08 29.25
C ASP A 57 -32.29 -25.22 28.65
N LEU A 58 -32.33 -25.41 27.33
CA LEU A 58 -31.60 -26.44 26.58
C LEU A 58 -31.94 -27.91 26.95
N ARG A 59 -32.97 -28.19 27.77
CA ARG A 59 -33.30 -29.58 28.20
C ARG A 59 -33.51 -30.58 27.05
N GLY A 60 -33.82 -30.09 25.84
CA GLY A 60 -33.94 -30.89 24.63
C GLY A 60 -32.67 -31.66 24.25
N VAL A 61 -31.48 -31.31 24.77
CA VAL A 61 -30.23 -32.04 24.51
C VAL A 61 -29.98 -33.25 25.43
N LEU A 62 -30.72 -33.35 26.54
CA LEU A 62 -30.60 -34.42 27.53
C LEU A 62 -30.75 -35.84 26.96
N PRO A 63 -31.52 -36.12 25.89
CA PRO A 63 -31.54 -37.45 25.27
C PRO A 63 -30.16 -37.96 24.81
N SER A 64 -29.19 -37.05 24.59
CA SER A 64 -27.80 -37.39 24.21
C SER A 64 -26.81 -37.35 25.39
N ALA A 65 -27.25 -37.04 26.61
CA ALA A 65 -26.38 -36.77 27.77
C ALA A 65 -25.35 -37.87 28.08
N LEU A 66 -25.70 -39.13 27.83
CA LEU A 66 -24.82 -40.28 28.08
C LEU A 66 -23.66 -40.41 27.10
N ASN A 67 -23.73 -39.77 25.93
CA ASN A 67 -22.72 -39.90 24.87
C ASN A 67 -22.11 -38.56 24.46
N LEU A 68 -22.72 -37.44 24.84
CA LEU A 68 -22.31 -36.11 24.42
C LEU A 68 -20.98 -35.71 25.07
N THR A 69 -19.93 -35.61 24.25
CA THR A 69 -18.58 -35.21 24.66
C THR A 69 -18.23 -33.79 24.24
N THR A 70 -18.93 -33.24 23.23
CA THR A 70 -18.69 -31.88 22.73
C THR A 70 -20.01 -31.15 22.54
N LEU A 71 -20.08 -29.94 23.10
CA LEU A 71 -21.20 -29.03 22.93
C LEU A 71 -20.67 -27.64 22.59
N ILE A 72 -21.05 -27.14 21.41
CA ILE A 72 -20.69 -25.81 20.92
C ILE A 72 -21.94 -24.93 20.92
N LEU A 73 -21.88 -23.82 21.66
CA LEU A 73 -22.94 -22.84 21.88
C LEU A 73 -22.42 -21.42 21.58
N PHE A 74 -21.53 -21.30 20.59
CA PHE A 74 -20.97 -20.02 20.19
C PHE A 74 -22.08 -19.07 19.71
N ASP A 75 -22.11 -17.84 20.21
CA ASP A 75 -23.12 -16.82 19.85
C ASP A 75 -24.58 -17.27 20.12
N VAL A 76 -24.78 -18.04 21.20
CA VAL A 76 -26.12 -18.33 21.72
C VAL A 76 -26.40 -17.41 22.91
N PRO A 77 -27.42 -16.53 22.87
CA PRO A 77 -27.74 -15.63 23.98
C PRO A 77 -28.43 -16.37 25.13
N ASP A 78 -28.52 -15.70 26.27
CA ASP A 78 -29.28 -16.14 27.44
C ASP A 78 -28.90 -17.52 28.01
N LEU A 79 -27.66 -17.96 27.76
CA LEU A 79 -27.14 -19.27 28.21
C LEU A 79 -27.13 -19.43 29.74
N TYR A 80 -27.30 -18.35 30.51
CA TYR A 80 -27.50 -18.43 31.95
C TYR A 80 -28.72 -19.28 32.34
N ASN A 81 -29.74 -19.38 31.47
CA ASN A 81 -30.90 -20.25 31.68
C ASN A 81 -30.58 -21.74 31.48
N ALA A 82 -29.53 -22.07 30.71
CA ALA A 82 -29.16 -23.43 30.35
C ALA A 82 -28.12 -24.08 31.29
N ILE A 83 -27.55 -23.32 32.24
CA ILE A 83 -26.45 -23.80 33.11
C ILE A 83 -26.81 -25.09 33.87
N GLU A 84 -28.02 -25.17 34.43
CA GLU A 84 -28.46 -26.36 35.17
C GLU A 84 -28.63 -27.59 34.27
N THR A 85 -29.02 -27.40 33.01
CA THR A 85 -29.10 -28.49 32.03
C THR A 85 -27.70 -28.91 31.58
N ILE A 86 -26.83 -27.95 31.26
CA ILE A 86 -25.46 -28.22 30.83
C ILE A 86 -24.72 -29.00 31.93
N ALA A 87 -24.92 -28.65 33.20
CA ALA A 87 -24.35 -29.35 34.35
C ALA A 87 -24.75 -30.84 34.43
N GLN A 88 -25.85 -31.27 33.80
CA GLN A 88 -26.27 -32.67 33.77
C GLN A 88 -25.54 -33.50 32.70
N LEU A 89 -24.80 -32.86 31.79
CA LEU A 89 -24.10 -33.51 30.68
C LEU A 89 -22.73 -34.03 31.11
N GLY A 90 -22.71 -34.95 32.09
CA GLY A 90 -21.50 -35.38 32.79
C GLY A 90 -20.40 -36.03 31.94
N GLN A 91 -20.65 -36.33 30.66
CA GLN A 91 -19.65 -36.87 29.72
C GLN A 91 -18.94 -35.78 28.89
N LEU A 92 -19.30 -34.50 29.04
CA LEU A 92 -18.68 -33.40 28.30
C LEU A 92 -17.18 -33.30 28.58
N ARG A 93 -16.44 -33.14 27.48
CA ARG A 93 -14.99 -32.92 27.42
C ARG A 93 -14.66 -31.56 26.82
N THR A 94 -15.49 -31.09 25.91
CA THR A 94 -15.35 -29.78 25.25
C THR A 94 -16.67 -29.03 25.37
N LEU A 95 -16.60 -27.83 25.93
CA LEU A 95 -17.72 -26.92 26.05
C LEU A 95 -17.31 -25.55 25.53
N ASP A 96 -18.06 -25.01 24.58
CA ASP A 96 -17.87 -23.67 24.06
C ASP A 96 -19.13 -22.84 24.33
N LEU A 97 -18.98 -21.82 25.18
CA LEU A 97 -19.98 -20.82 25.57
C LEU A 97 -19.60 -19.42 25.07
N SER A 98 -18.58 -19.34 24.21
CA SER A 98 -18.03 -18.06 23.76
C SER A 98 -19.06 -17.23 23.01
N GLN A 99 -18.84 -15.93 23.01
CA GLN A 99 -19.71 -14.96 22.34
C GLN A 99 -18.87 -14.04 21.45
N SER A 100 -19.52 -13.32 20.56
CA SER A 100 -18.95 -12.24 19.77
C SER A 100 -19.25 -10.87 20.34
N SER A 101 -20.16 -10.78 21.31
CA SER A 101 -20.50 -9.57 22.05
C SER A 101 -20.54 -9.83 23.55
N ARG A 102 -20.09 -8.87 24.34
CA ARG A 102 -20.19 -8.93 25.81
C ARG A 102 -21.65 -8.85 26.29
N ASP A 103 -22.52 -8.21 25.53
CA ASP A 103 -23.93 -8.04 25.91
C ASP A 103 -24.64 -9.39 25.97
N SER A 104 -24.40 -10.28 25.00
CA SER A 104 -24.95 -11.64 25.00
C SER A 104 -24.21 -12.60 25.94
N GLY A 105 -23.00 -12.23 26.39
CA GLY A 105 -22.16 -13.02 27.29
C GLY A 105 -22.33 -12.72 28.78
N THR A 106 -23.41 -12.06 29.18
CA THR A 106 -23.63 -11.65 30.57
C THR A 106 -24.38 -12.72 31.37
N TYR A 107 -23.76 -13.18 32.45
CA TYR A 107 -24.35 -14.08 33.43
C TYR A 107 -24.65 -13.32 34.73
N PRO A 108 -25.86 -13.45 35.32
CA PRO A 108 -26.21 -12.74 36.57
C PRO A 108 -25.37 -13.17 37.78
N LYS A 109 -24.99 -14.45 37.82
CA LYS A 109 -24.16 -15.06 38.88
C LYS A 109 -22.94 -15.74 38.23
N PRO A 110 -22.00 -14.96 37.66
CA PRO A 110 -20.97 -15.48 36.77
C PRO A 110 -20.08 -16.51 37.45
N VAL A 111 -19.59 -16.21 38.65
CA VAL A 111 -18.67 -17.10 39.37
C VAL A 111 -19.38 -18.36 39.84
N THR A 112 -20.63 -18.23 40.30
CA THR A 112 -21.45 -19.38 40.71
C THR A 112 -21.78 -20.28 39.53
N SER A 113 -22.09 -19.71 38.37
CA SER A 113 -22.39 -20.44 37.14
C SER A 113 -21.17 -21.22 36.65
N LEU A 114 -20.01 -20.55 36.57
CA LEU A 114 -18.76 -21.20 36.17
C LEU A 114 -18.36 -22.30 37.16
N HIS A 115 -18.47 -22.04 38.47
CA HIS A 115 -18.21 -23.03 39.51
C HIS A 115 -19.13 -24.26 39.38
N LYS A 116 -20.42 -24.06 39.12
CA LYS A 116 -21.40 -25.13 38.90
C LYS A 116 -21.02 -26.01 37.71
N LEU A 117 -20.61 -25.41 36.59
CA LEU A 117 -20.17 -26.14 35.41
C LEU A 117 -18.95 -27.03 35.71
N VAL A 118 -17.88 -26.45 36.26
CA VAL A 118 -16.63 -27.21 36.49
C VAL A 118 -16.74 -28.27 37.58
N THR A 119 -17.66 -28.11 38.53
CA THR A 119 -17.92 -29.12 39.57
C THR A 119 -18.78 -30.28 39.06
N SER A 120 -19.70 -30.00 38.14
CA SER A 120 -20.65 -30.98 37.62
C SER A 120 -20.13 -31.75 36.41
N LEU A 121 -19.10 -31.23 35.71
CA LEU A 121 -18.52 -31.82 34.50
C LEU A 121 -17.12 -32.42 34.80
N PRO A 122 -17.02 -33.67 35.29
CA PRO A 122 -15.76 -34.23 35.79
C PRO A 122 -14.72 -34.54 34.70
N PHE A 123 -15.13 -34.63 33.43
CA PHE A 123 -14.26 -34.92 32.29
C PHE A 123 -13.97 -33.69 31.41
N LEU A 124 -14.39 -32.50 31.83
CA LEU A 124 -14.20 -31.26 31.07
C LEU A 124 -12.71 -30.97 30.93
N SER A 125 -12.24 -30.93 29.69
CA SER A 125 -10.83 -30.72 29.33
C SER A 125 -10.61 -29.46 28.50
N ASN A 126 -11.62 -29.01 27.76
CA ASN A 126 -11.55 -27.83 26.90
C ASN A 126 -12.76 -26.95 27.19
N LEU A 127 -12.53 -25.70 27.56
CA LEU A 127 -13.58 -24.74 27.86
C LEU A 127 -13.30 -23.44 27.11
N ASP A 128 -14.27 -22.94 26.35
CA ASP A 128 -14.22 -21.58 25.80
C ASP A 128 -15.35 -20.74 26.39
N ILE A 129 -14.98 -19.65 27.05
CA ILE A 129 -15.89 -18.69 27.66
C ILE A 129 -15.58 -17.26 27.21
N SER A 130 -14.86 -17.12 26.09
CA SER A 130 -14.44 -15.82 25.55
C SER A 130 -15.62 -14.89 25.33
N PHE A 131 -15.42 -13.58 25.57
CA PHE A 131 -16.45 -12.54 25.59
C PHE A 131 -17.57 -12.69 26.65
N THR A 132 -17.45 -13.62 27.59
CA THR A 132 -18.39 -13.70 28.72
C THR A 132 -17.83 -13.06 29.98
N ASN A 133 -18.70 -12.73 30.92
CA ASN A 133 -18.29 -12.33 32.27
C ASN A 133 -18.02 -13.53 33.21
N LEU A 134 -18.02 -14.78 32.74
CA LEU A 134 -17.88 -15.97 33.62
C LEU A 134 -16.57 -16.01 34.41
N ALA A 135 -15.50 -15.43 33.86
CA ALA A 135 -14.20 -15.33 34.52
C ALA A 135 -14.02 -14.05 35.35
N SER A 136 -15.09 -13.26 35.55
CA SER A 136 -15.06 -12.01 36.31
C SER A 136 -14.76 -12.22 37.79
N LYS A 137 -14.62 -11.11 38.51
CA LYS A 137 -14.73 -11.11 39.97
C LYS A 137 -16.17 -11.47 40.41
N PRO A 138 -16.36 -12.02 41.64
CA PRO A 138 -17.70 -12.38 42.13
C PRO A 138 -18.64 -11.17 42.20
N SER A 139 -19.88 -11.35 41.73
CA SER A 139 -20.96 -10.38 41.93
C SER A 139 -21.53 -10.45 43.36
N PRO A 140 -22.35 -9.48 43.81
CA PRO A 140 -23.01 -9.54 45.13
C PRO A 140 -23.90 -10.79 45.31
N ASP A 141 -24.46 -11.29 44.22
CA ASP A 141 -25.34 -12.46 44.20
C ASP A 141 -24.58 -13.78 44.07
N ASP A 142 -23.26 -13.72 43.84
CA ASP A 142 -22.42 -14.89 43.80
C ASP A 142 -22.17 -15.47 45.20
N ARG A 143 -22.02 -16.79 45.22
CA ARG A 143 -21.58 -17.54 46.40
C ARG A 143 -20.27 -18.26 46.05
N PRO A 144 -19.15 -17.53 45.89
CA PRO A 144 -17.90 -18.10 45.43
C PRO A 144 -17.36 -19.11 46.44
N PHE A 145 -16.70 -20.17 45.95
CA PHE A 145 -15.96 -21.09 46.81
C PHE A 145 -14.82 -20.34 47.52
N LYS A 146 -14.85 -20.35 48.87
CA LYS A 146 -13.92 -19.60 49.72
C LYS A 146 -12.65 -20.38 50.10
N GLY A 147 -12.53 -21.65 49.74
CA GLY A 147 -11.38 -22.48 50.07
C GLY A 147 -10.22 -22.39 49.07
N LYS A 148 -9.08 -22.99 49.44
CA LYS A 148 -8.04 -23.36 48.47
C LYS A 148 -8.52 -24.63 47.77
N GLY A 149 -8.81 -24.53 46.48
CA GLY A 149 -9.20 -25.70 45.69
C GLY A 149 -8.03 -26.64 45.42
N LEU A 150 -8.28 -27.71 44.66
CA LEU A 150 -7.25 -28.69 44.30
C LEU A 150 -6.18 -28.09 43.38
N ILE A 151 -6.54 -27.05 42.63
CA ILE A 151 -5.69 -26.38 41.66
C ILE A 151 -5.66 -24.89 41.96
N ALA A 152 -4.46 -24.33 41.91
CA ALA A 152 -4.25 -22.90 42.10
C ALA A 152 -4.86 -22.13 40.93
N SER A 153 -5.76 -21.20 41.22
CA SER A 153 -6.40 -20.35 40.21
C SER A 153 -6.83 -19.01 40.80
N ASP A 154 -6.47 -17.94 40.09
CA ASP A 154 -6.93 -16.59 40.38
C ASP A 154 -8.37 -16.35 39.90
N ILE A 155 -8.85 -17.15 38.96
CA ILE A 155 -10.21 -17.11 38.42
C ILE A 155 -11.13 -17.86 39.38
N PHE A 156 -11.98 -17.13 40.12
CA PHE A 156 -12.76 -17.68 41.24
C PHE A 156 -13.63 -18.88 40.85
N GLY A 157 -14.28 -18.85 39.68
CA GLY A 157 -15.15 -19.92 39.21
C GLY A 157 -14.40 -21.23 38.90
N LEU A 158 -13.09 -21.15 38.62
CA LEU A 158 -12.26 -22.30 38.22
C LEU A 158 -11.50 -22.96 39.37
N ARG A 159 -11.56 -22.42 40.59
CA ARG A 159 -10.78 -22.93 41.73
C ARG A 159 -11.07 -24.39 42.08
N TYR A 160 -12.25 -24.92 41.76
CA TYR A 160 -12.64 -26.30 42.09
C TYR A 160 -12.40 -27.30 40.95
N LEU A 161 -11.63 -26.94 39.93
CA LEU A 161 -11.22 -27.89 38.89
C LEU A 161 -10.48 -29.09 39.52
N ARG A 162 -10.76 -30.29 38.99
CA ARG A 162 -10.12 -31.54 39.44
C ARG A 162 -8.74 -31.76 38.82
N HIS A 163 -8.56 -31.29 37.59
CA HIS A 163 -7.32 -31.31 36.82
C HIS A 163 -7.24 -30.00 36.01
N LYS A 164 -6.03 -29.61 35.58
CA LYS A 164 -5.90 -28.44 34.70
C LYS A 164 -6.62 -28.74 33.39
N LEU A 165 -7.23 -27.71 32.81
CA LEU A 165 -7.81 -27.83 31.47
C LEU A 165 -6.68 -27.98 30.45
N ASN A 166 -6.90 -28.74 29.38
CA ASN A 166 -5.98 -28.76 28.24
C ASN A 166 -6.08 -27.43 27.48
N TYR A 167 -7.29 -26.90 27.33
CA TYR A 167 -7.56 -25.62 26.65
C TYR A 167 -8.53 -24.76 27.46
N LEU A 168 -8.22 -23.46 27.57
CA LEU A 168 -9.11 -22.44 28.11
C LEU A 168 -9.13 -21.20 27.22
N GLY A 169 -10.28 -20.92 26.60
CA GLY A 169 -10.58 -19.66 25.91
C GLY A 169 -11.19 -18.65 26.87
N ILE A 170 -10.49 -17.53 27.09
CA ILE A 170 -10.85 -16.43 28.00
C ILE A 170 -10.60 -15.06 27.34
N PHE A 171 -10.58 -15.02 26.01
CA PHE A 171 -10.34 -13.80 25.27
C PHE A 171 -11.42 -12.77 25.61
N ASN A 172 -11.00 -11.57 25.99
CA ASN A 172 -11.88 -10.45 26.32
C ASN A 172 -12.81 -10.69 27.54
N CYS A 173 -12.36 -11.49 28.52
CA CYS A 173 -13.07 -11.79 29.77
C CYS A 173 -12.55 -10.96 30.97
N GLU A 174 -12.82 -9.65 31.02
CA GLU A 174 -12.52 -8.78 32.18
C GLU A 174 -11.09 -8.89 32.76
N ASN A 175 -10.07 -8.99 31.90
CA ASN A 175 -8.65 -9.18 32.25
C ASN A 175 -8.29 -10.55 32.86
N ALA A 176 -9.16 -11.57 32.77
CA ALA A 176 -8.84 -12.93 33.22
C ALA A 176 -7.56 -13.49 32.56
N SER A 177 -7.30 -13.11 31.31
CA SER A 177 -6.10 -13.48 30.53
C SER A 177 -4.78 -12.99 31.14
N LYS A 178 -4.84 -12.00 32.06
CA LYS A 178 -3.68 -11.40 32.73
C LYS A 178 -3.48 -11.92 34.16
N CYS A 179 -4.30 -12.87 34.60
CA CYS A 179 -4.13 -13.52 35.90
C CYS A 179 -2.82 -14.33 35.95
N GLY A 180 -2.18 -14.37 37.12
CA GLY A 180 -0.91 -15.09 37.29
C GLY A 180 -1.09 -16.61 37.33
N GLN A 181 -2.22 -17.09 37.85
CA GLN A 181 -2.55 -18.51 37.96
C GLN A 181 -3.81 -18.85 37.16
N ILE A 182 -3.60 -19.25 35.90
CA ILE A 182 -4.65 -19.74 35.01
C ILE A 182 -4.56 -21.28 34.95
N PRO A 183 -5.63 -22.02 35.31
CA PRO A 183 -5.57 -23.48 35.51
C PRO A 183 -5.73 -24.26 34.20
N ALA A 184 -4.93 -23.92 33.17
CA ALA A 184 -4.93 -24.58 31.87
C ALA A 184 -3.51 -24.78 31.32
N GLU A 185 -3.34 -25.75 30.42
CA GLU A 185 -2.09 -25.98 29.68
C GLU A 185 -1.95 -25.00 28.51
N ILE A 186 -3.05 -24.78 27.78
CA ILE A 186 -3.13 -23.85 26.66
C ILE A 186 -4.19 -22.79 26.97
N VAL A 187 -3.78 -21.52 26.93
CA VAL A 187 -4.65 -20.37 27.19
C VAL A 187 -4.81 -19.54 25.93
N CYS A 188 -6.06 -19.37 25.48
CA CYS A 188 -6.40 -18.49 24.37
C CYS A 188 -7.05 -17.22 24.94
N GLY A 189 -6.34 -16.09 24.80
CA GLY A 189 -6.69 -14.85 25.49
C GLY A 189 -5.99 -13.63 24.91
N ASP A 190 -6.00 -12.55 25.68
CA ASP A 190 -5.52 -11.21 25.35
C ASP A 190 -4.44 -10.72 26.35
N GLY A 191 -3.73 -11.67 26.98
CA GLY A 191 -2.72 -11.37 28.01
C GLY A 191 -1.31 -11.07 27.46
N ASP A 192 -0.89 -11.78 26.41
CA ASP A 192 0.47 -11.75 25.86
C ASP A 192 0.50 -12.19 24.38
N GLU A 193 1.70 -12.18 23.77
CA GLU A 193 1.90 -12.56 22.36
C GLU A 193 1.45 -14.00 22.05
N ASP A 194 1.73 -14.96 22.94
CA ASP A 194 1.37 -16.36 22.69
C ASP A 194 -0.13 -16.57 22.69
N GLN A 195 -0.84 -15.90 23.60
CA GLN A 195 -2.29 -15.92 23.68
C GLN A 195 -2.95 -15.27 22.44
N ILE A 196 -2.44 -14.12 21.98
CA ILE A 196 -2.96 -13.42 20.79
C ILE A 196 -2.72 -14.25 19.51
N ILE A 197 -1.54 -14.84 19.35
CA ILE A 197 -1.25 -15.71 18.21
C ILE A 197 -2.18 -16.93 18.21
N LEU A 198 -2.43 -17.51 19.39
CA LEU A 198 -3.38 -18.61 19.50
C LEU A 198 -4.81 -18.15 19.15
N ALA A 199 -5.25 -16.99 19.62
CA ALA A 199 -6.55 -16.43 19.31
C ALA A 199 -6.76 -16.21 17.80
N LEU A 200 -5.73 -15.71 17.09
CA LEU A 200 -5.76 -15.57 15.63
C LEU A 200 -5.96 -16.93 14.93
N LYS A 201 -5.40 -18.02 15.48
CA LYS A 201 -5.55 -19.38 14.93
C LYS A 201 -6.91 -19.99 15.21
N ILE A 202 -7.40 -19.86 16.45
CA ILE A 202 -8.63 -20.49 16.91
C ILE A 202 -9.85 -19.79 16.34
N TYR A 203 -9.86 -18.45 16.33
CA TYR A 203 -11.01 -17.66 15.90
C TYR A 203 -10.99 -17.27 14.42
N LYS A 204 -10.12 -17.90 13.62
CA LYS A 204 -9.95 -17.60 12.18
C LYS A 204 -11.24 -17.61 11.37
N ASP A 205 -12.26 -18.37 11.77
CA ASP A 205 -13.54 -18.51 11.07
C ASP A 205 -14.67 -17.67 11.72
N ARG A 206 -14.38 -16.94 12.82
CA ARG A 206 -15.35 -16.16 13.61
C ARG A 206 -15.09 -14.66 13.47
N ALA A 207 -15.53 -14.08 12.34
CA ALA A 207 -15.20 -12.71 11.93
C ALA A 207 -15.29 -11.66 13.07
N ARG A 208 -16.40 -11.63 13.82
CA ARG A 208 -16.60 -10.67 14.92
C ARG A 208 -15.60 -10.80 16.09
N ILE A 209 -15.28 -12.04 16.49
CA ILE A 209 -14.22 -12.24 17.50
C ILE A 209 -12.88 -11.86 16.89
N LEU A 210 -12.60 -12.34 15.67
CA LEU A 210 -11.34 -12.14 14.98
C LEU A 210 -11.00 -10.66 14.78
N GLN A 211 -12.00 -9.81 14.50
CA GLN A 211 -11.87 -8.36 14.46
C GLN A 211 -11.27 -7.82 15.78
N SER A 212 -11.78 -8.28 16.93
CA SER A 212 -11.26 -7.87 18.24
C SER A 212 -9.87 -8.43 18.51
N VAL A 213 -9.58 -9.65 18.06
CA VAL A 213 -8.22 -10.23 18.14
C VAL A 213 -7.23 -9.41 17.31
N LEU A 214 -7.61 -8.96 16.11
CA LEU A 214 -6.78 -8.10 15.28
C LEU A 214 -6.55 -6.73 15.94
N ASN A 215 -7.56 -6.17 16.60
CA ASN A 215 -7.39 -4.94 17.38
C ASN A 215 -6.36 -5.12 18.52
N GLU A 216 -6.46 -6.20 19.29
CA GLU A 216 -5.47 -6.50 20.34
C GLU A 216 -4.08 -6.78 19.74
N SER A 217 -4.02 -7.47 18.59
CA SER A 217 -2.76 -7.67 17.86
C SER A 217 -2.14 -6.33 17.42
N TYR A 218 -2.95 -5.40 16.92
CA TYR A 218 -2.51 -4.05 16.59
C TYR A 218 -1.97 -3.31 17.84
N GLN A 219 -2.67 -3.35 18.97
CA GLN A 219 -2.21 -2.74 20.22
C GLN A 219 -0.88 -3.36 20.68
N LEU A 220 -0.78 -4.68 20.63
CA LEU A 220 0.41 -5.43 21.03
C LEU A 220 1.62 -5.02 20.18
N TYR A 221 1.55 -5.14 18.86
CA TYR A 221 2.68 -4.83 17.96
C TYR A 221 3.00 -3.34 17.85
N ARG A 222 2.07 -2.45 18.23
CA ARG A 222 2.31 -1.01 18.27
C ARG A 222 3.07 -0.56 19.52
N PHE A 223 2.78 -1.14 20.68
CA PHE A 223 3.22 -0.58 21.96
C PHE A 223 4.16 -1.49 22.76
N VAL A 224 4.20 -2.78 22.48
CA VAL A 224 5.06 -3.73 23.17
C VAL A 224 6.32 -3.99 22.36
N ASN A 225 7.46 -3.87 23.01
CA ASN A 225 8.77 -4.15 22.43
C ASN A 225 9.18 -5.61 22.66
N ASP A 226 10.22 -6.08 21.97
CA ASP A 226 10.85 -7.41 22.14
C ASP A 226 9.94 -8.63 21.86
N LEU A 227 8.92 -8.42 21.02
CA LEU A 227 8.06 -9.48 20.50
C LEU A 227 8.82 -10.40 19.53
N LYS A 228 8.50 -11.70 19.54
CA LYS A 228 9.31 -12.73 18.86
C LYS A 228 8.62 -13.40 17.68
N ARG A 229 7.31 -13.19 17.49
CA ARG A 229 6.49 -13.96 16.55
C ARG A 229 5.94 -13.12 15.39
N HIS A 230 6.60 -12.02 15.04
CA HIS A 230 6.20 -11.11 13.96
C HIS A 230 5.90 -11.84 12.63
N THR A 231 6.75 -12.76 12.18
CA THR A 231 6.54 -13.51 10.94
C THR A 231 5.29 -14.39 10.98
N GLU A 232 5.02 -15.00 12.13
CA GLU A 232 3.82 -15.83 12.29
C GLU A 232 2.56 -14.97 12.36
N ALA A 233 2.61 -13.85 13.10
CA ALA A 233 1.53 -12.86 13.13
C ALA A 233 1.22 -12.34 11.73
N LEU A 234 2.23 -12.00 10.94
CA LEU A 234 2.09 -11.54 9.55
C LEU A 234 1.22 -12.52 8.75
N HIS A 235 1.59 -13.80 8.72
CA HIS A 235 0.84 -14.80 7.96
C HIS A 235 -0.58 -15.04 8.47
N LEU A 236 -0.80 -14.96 9.79
CA LEU A 236 -2.12 -15.11 10.38
C LEU A 236 -3.03 -13.91 10.06
N VAL A 237 -2.51 -12.69 10.15
CA VAL A 237 -3.24 -11.46 9.79
C VAL A 237 -3.55 -11.44 8.29
N LEU A 238 -2.58 -11.80 7.43
CA LEU A 238 -2.82 -11.92 5.99
C LEU A 238 -3.91 -12.94 5.68
N ARG A 239 -3.89 -14.09 6.35
CA ARG A 239 -4.94 -15.11 6.18
C ARG A 239 -6.31 -14.59 6.64
N ALA A 240 -6.37 -13.87 7.76
CA ALA A 240 -7.61 -13.27 8.26
C ALA A 240 -8.18 -12.29 7.23
N MET A 241 -7.36 -11.37 6.72
CA MET A 241 -7.77 -10.40 5.70
C MET A 241 -8.23 -11.08 4.40
N LYS A 242 -7.50 -12.09 3.92
CA LYS A 242 -7.88 -12.86 2.72
C LYS A 242 -9.19 -13.64 2.90
N THR A 243 -9.43 -14.19 4.09
CA THR A 243 -10.62 -15.03 4.37
C THR A 243 -11.88 -14.18 4.54
N HIS A 244 -11.75 -13.01 5.15
CA HIS A 244 -12.87 -12.11 5.48
C HIS A 244 -12.79 -10.82 4.67
N LEU A 245 -12.55 -10.94 3.36
CA LEU A 245 -12.35 -9.78 2.48
C LEU A 245 -13.54 -8.82 2.54
N SER A 246 -14.77 -9.31 2.63
CA SER A 246 -16.00 -8.49 2.63
C SER A 246 -16.31 -7.78 3.96
N ASP A 247 -15.55 -8.02 5.03
CA ASP A 247 -15.79 -7.37 6.34
C ASP A 247 -14.89 -6.14 6.51
N SER A 248 -15.47 -4.95 6.34
CA SER A 248 -14.72 -3.69 6.39
C SER A 248 -14.03 -3.46 7.73
N THR A 249 -14.69 -3.80 8.84
CA THR A 249 -14.16 -3.59 10.18
C THR A 249 -12.96 -4.48 10.47
N LEU A 250 -13.00 -5.71 9.93
CA LEU A 250 -11.89 -6.66 10.00
C LEU A 250 -10.73 -6.21 9.12
N GLN A 251 -10.98 -5.70 7.91
CA GLN A 251 -9.94 -5.16 7.03
C GLN A 251 -9.26 -3.92 7.64
N ILE A 252 -10.02 -3.04 8.31
CA ILE A 252 -9.46 -1.88 9.03
C ILE A 252 -8.52 -2.35 10.15
N ALA A 253 -8.95 -3.31 10.98
CA ALA A 253 -8.13 -3.84 12.07
C ALA A 253 -6.89 -4.58 11.53
N GLY A 254 -7.06 -5.45 10.53
CA GLY A 254 -5.99 -6.22 9.91
C GLY A 254 -4.93 -5.34 9.25
N SER A 255 -5.34 -4.35 8.45
CA SER A 255 -4.41 -3.40 7.81
C SER A 255 -3.65 -2.56 8.85
N ALA A 256 -4.28 -2.18 9.96
CA ALA A 256 -3.61 -1.49 11.06
C ALA A 256 -2.55 -2.38 11.74
N SER A 257 -2.86 -3.66 11.99
CA SER A 257 -1.88 -4.63 12.52
C SER A 257 -0.72 -4.84 11.56
N LEU A 258 -1.00 -5.04 10.26
CA LEU A 258 0.03 -5.27 9.24
C LEU A 258 1.06 -4.14 9.21
N PHE A 259 0.63 -2.88 9.25
CA PHE A 259 1.53 -1.73 9.19
C PHE A 259 2.67 -1.77 10.23
N TYR A 260 2.38 -2.24 11.45
CA TYR A 260 3.39 -2.37 12.50
C TYR A 260 4.22 -3.66 12.36
N ILE A 261 3.59 -4.76 11.94
CA ILE A 261 4.26 -6.05 11.80
C ILE A 261 5.28 -6.04 10.66
N ILE A 262 4.94 -5.50 9.48
CA ILE A 262 5.79 -5.57 8.27
C ILE A 262 7.16 -4.88 8.46
N ARG A 263 7.25 -3.92 9.39
CA ARG A 263 8.50 -3.20 9.71
C ARG A 263 9.51 -4.03 10.49
N GLN A 264 9.05 -5.13 11.09
CA GLN A 264 9.82 -5.99 11.98
C GLN A 264 10.07 -7.38 11.36
N VAL A 265 9.68 -7.58 10.10
CA VAL A 265 9.82 -8.86 9.40
C VAL A 265 10.70 -8.68 8.18
N ASP A 266 11.77 -9.47 8.10
CA ASP A 266 12.52 -9.64 6.86
C ASP A 266 11.71 -10.56 5.92
N MET A 267 11.16 -9.97 4.86
CA MET A 267 10.25 -10.63 3.94
C MET A 267 10.96 -11.01 2.64
N ASN A 268 10.84 -12.28 2.26
CA ASN A 268 11.20 -12.69 0.90
C ASN A 268 10.22 -12.08 -0.13
N ARG A 269 10.61 -12.10 -1.40
CA ARG A 269 9.81 -11.53 -2.51
C ARG A 269 8.37 -12.05 -2.56
N HIS A 270 8.14 -13.34 -2.30
CA HIS A 270 6.80 -13.91 -2.34
C HIS A 270 5.92 -13.36 -1.22
N THR A 271 6.44 -13.29 0.01
CA THR A 271 5.73 -12.70 1.15
C THR A 271 5.42 -11.22 0.90
N LYS A 272 6.36 -10.45 0.33
CA LYS A 272 6.12 -9.04 -0.04
C LYS A 272 4.97 -8.92 -1.04
N MET A 273 4.96 -9.72 -2.10
CA MET A 273 3.87 -9.76 -3.08
C MET A 273 2.53 -10.12 -2.43
N ASP A 274 2.52 -11.08 -1.51
CA ASP A 274 1.33 -11.50 -0.77
C ASP A 274 0.76 -10.39 0.12
N VAL A 275 1.63 -9.62 0.76
CA VAL A 275 1.23 -8.44 1.55
C VAL A 275 0.66 -7.36 0.64
N ILE A 276 1.37 -7.00 -0.42
CA ILE A 276 0.93 -5.98 -1.37
C ILE A 276 -0.43 -6.37 -1.96
N ALA A 277 -0.60 -7.60 -2.42
CA ALA A 277 -1.86 -8.10 -2.96
C ALA A 277 -3.01 -8.01 -1.94
N ALA A 278 -2.76 -8.34 -0.66
CA ALA A 278 -3.77 -8.23 0.39
C ALA A 278 -4.17 -6.77 0.69
N LEU A 279 -3.19 -5.85 0.71
CA LEU A 279 -3.44 -4.42 0.89
C LEU A 279 -4.28 -3.85 -0.26
N LEU A 280 -3.91 -4.17 -1.51
CA LEU A 280 -4.64 -3.73 -2.70
C LEU A 280 -6.06 -4.30 -2.73
N SER A 281 -6.23 -5.62 -2.53
CA SER A 281 -7.55 -6.27 -2.53
C SER A 281 -8.49 -5.67 -1.50
N GLY A 282 -7.97 -5.41 -0.29
CA GLY A 282 -8.77 -4.77 0.75
C GLY A 282 -9.17 -3.33 0.38
N MET A 283 -8.24 -2.55 -0.19
CA MET A 283 -8.49 -1.17 -0.63
C MET A 283 -9.52 -1.11 -1.75
N GLU A 284 -9.49 -2.06 -2.68
CA GLU A 284 -10.46 -2.17 -3.77
C GLU A 284 -11.86 -2.47 -3.24
N GLU A 285 -12.00 -3.49 -2.39
CA GLU A 285 -13.29 -3.91 -1.83
C GLU A 285 -13.89 -2.81 -0.93
N HIS A 286 -13.06 -2.14 -0.12
CA HIS A 286 -13.48 -1.16 0.87
C HIS A 286 -13.03 0.25 0.54
N LEU A 287 -13.08 0.62 -0.74
CA LEU A 287 -12.62 1.92 -1.20
C LEU A 287 -13.35 3.09 -0.49
N GLU A 288 -14.58 2.89 0.00
CA GLU A 288 -15.32 3.91 0.79
C GLU A 288 -14.70 4.19 2.17
N GLU A 289 -13.96 3.25 2.73
CA GLU A 289 -13.48 3.29 4.11
C GLU A 289 -12.15 4.04 4.22
N GLN A 290 -12.22 5.35 4.50
CA GLN A 290 -11.05 6.23 4.55
C GLN A 290 -9.91 5.71 5.46
N VAL A 291 -10.24 5.17 6.63
CA VAL A 291 -9.24 4.65 7.59
C VAL A 291 -8.49 3.45 6.99
N MET A 292 -9.22 2.58 6.30
CA MET A 292 -8.70 1.39 5.64
C MET A 292 -7.70 1.77 4.54
N VAL A 293 -8.12 2.67 3.65
CA VAL A 293 -7.31 3.21 2.56
C VAL A 293 -6.04 3.86 3.08
N ARG A 294 -6.14 4.69 4.13
CA ARG A 294 -4.98 5.35 4.76
C ARG A 294 -3.98 4.33 5.30
N ASN A 295 -4.44 3.31 6.02
CA ASN A 295 -3.57 2.28 6.58
C ASN A 295 -2.81 1.54 5.47
N CYS A 296 -3.52 1.18 4.40
CA CYS A 296 -2.93 0.45 3.28
C CYS A 296 -1.93 1.29 2.50
N CYS A 297 -2.25 2.54 2.16
CA CYS A 297 -1.32 3.47 1.52
C CYS A 297 -0.05 3.70 2.36
N LEU A 298 -0.18 3.87 3.68
CA LEU A 298 0.98 3.99 4.58
C LEU A 298 1.85 2.73 4.60
N SER A 299 1.22 1.57 4.47
CA SER A 299 1.88 0.27 4.44
C SER A 299 2.61 0.04 3.11
N LEU A 300 2.01 0.48 1.99
CA LEU A 300 2.66 0.47 0.67
C LEU A 300 3.95 1.31 0.64
N CYS A 301 4.00 2.43 1.37
CA CYS A 301 5.23 3.23 1.51
C CYS A 301 6.38 2.52 2.26
N GLN A 302 6.17 1.33 2.82
CA GLN A 302 7.24 0.55 3.46
C GLN A 302 7.98 -0.37 2.46
N PHE A 303 7.55 -0.42 1.21
CA PHE A 303 8.13 -1.25 0.15
C PHE A 303 8.98 -0.42 -0.81
N GLU A 304 10.02 -1.04 -1.37
CA GLU A 304 10.95 -0.34 -2.27
C GLU A 304 10.35 -0.21 -3.67
N ILE A 305 10.31 1.03 -4.18
CA ILE A 305 9.96 1.32 -5.59
C ILE A 305 11.29 1.52 -6.33
N PRO A 306 11.55 0.83 -7.46
CA PRO A 306 10.63 -0.01 -8.22
C PRO A 306 10.52 -1.50 -7.82
N GLN A 307 11.47 -2.01 -7.04
CA GLN A 307 11.76 -3.45 -6.89
C GLN A 307 10.58 -4.28 -6.37
N ASP A 308 9.84 -3.75 -5.40
CA ASP A 308 8.78 -4.48 -4.71
C ASP A 308 7.39 -4.18 -5.27
N ILE A 309 7.16 -3.02 -5.90
CA ILE A 309 5.81 -2.53 -6.27
C ILE A 309 5.52 -2.66 -7.77
N LEU A 310 6.50 -2.43 -8.65
CA LEU A 310 6.21 -2.31 -10.09
C LEU A 310 5.83 -3.62 -10.79
N PHE A 311 5.86 -4.77 -10.10
CA PHE A 311 5.38 -6.03 -10.68
C PHE A 311 3.89 -6.00 -11.02
N ASP A 312 3.10 -5.15 -10.34
CA ASP A 312 1.66 -4.95 -10.59
C ASP A 312 1.32 -3.46 -10.78
N TYR A 313 2.21 -2.74 -11.48
CA TYR A 313 2.13 -1.29 -11.67
C TYR A 313 0.75 -0.80 -12.12
N ASN A 314 0.14 -1.44 -13.12
CA ASN A 314 -1.13 -0.97 -13.71
C ASN A 314 -2.28 -1.03 -12.71
N HIS A 315 -2.32 -2.07 -11.88
CA HIS A 315 -3.33 -2.23 -10.84
C HIS A 315 -3.11 -1.20 -9.73
N VAL A 316 -1.86 -1.05 -9.24
CA VAL A 316 -1.52 -0.06 -8.21
C VAL A 316 -1.84 1.35 -8.67
N ALA A 317 -1.44 1.74 -9.88
CA ALA A 317 -1.69 3.07 -10.42
C ALA A 317 -3.20 3.35 -10.55
N ARG A 318 -3.96 2.41 -11.10
CA ARG A 318 -5.43 2.53 -11.23
C ARG A 318 -6.11 2.72 -9.88
N LEU A 319 -5.74 1.91 -8.89
CA LEU A 319 -6.32 2.01 -7.55
C LEU A 319 -5.94 3.33 -6.86
N LEU A 320 -4.69 3.77 -6.96
CA LEU A 320 -4.25 5.04 -6.39
C LEU A 320 -4.96 6.25 -7.01
N VAL A 321 -5.21 6.24 -8.34
CA VAL A 321 -6.00 7.28 -8.99
C VAL A 321 -7.44 7.30 -8.44
N GLN A 322 -8.10 6.15 -8.32
CA GLN A 322 -9.44 6.05 -7.74
C GLN A 322 -9.49 6.52 -6.28
N VAL A 323 -8.48 6.15 -5.48
CA VAL A 323 -8.34 6.63 -4.10
C VAL A 323 -8.23 8.14 -4.05
N LEU A 324 -7.40 8.75 -4.92
CA LEU A 324 -7.21 10.20 -4.94
C LEU A 324 -8.49 10.94 -5.36
N GLU A 325 -9.23 10.41 -6.34
CA GLU A 325 -10.53 10.95 -6.76
C GLU A 325 -11.55 10.94 -5.62
N LYS A 326 -11.62 9.83 -4.89
CA LYS A 326 -12.63 9.61 -3.86
C LYS A 326 -12.31 10.32 -2.54
N HIS A 327 -11.09 10.15 -2.05
CA HIS A 327 -10.62 10.69 -0.77
C HIS A 327 -9.91 12.03 -0.91
N HIS A 328 -10.28 12.80 -1.93
CA HIS A 328 -9.69 14.11 -2.21
C HIS A 328 -9.91 15.17 -1.14
N GLY A 329 -10.74 14.92 -0.11
CA GLY A 329 -10.88 15.78 1.06
C GLY A 329 -9.83 15.52 2.15
N ASP A 330 -9.17 14.35 2.14
CA ASP A 330 -8.23 13.95 3.18
C ASP A 330 -6.79 14.31 2.83
N GLN A 331 -6.24 15.32 3.50
CA GLN A 331 -4.91 15.85 3.21
C GLN A 331 -3.80 14.80 3.31
N LEU A 332 -3.89 13.89 4.29
CA LEU A 332 -2.87 12.86 4.45
C LEU A 332 -2.94 11.82 3.33
N THR A 333 -4.13 11.32 2.99
CA THR A 333 -4.30 10.39 1.86
C THR A 333 -3.82 11.02 0.56
N GLN A 334 -4.16 12.27 0.28
CA GLN A 334 -3.64 13.01 -0.88
C GLN A 334 -2.10 12.98 -0.94
N ARG A 335 -1.44 13.36 0.17
CA ARG A 335 0.03 13.44 0.25
C ARG A 335 0.67 12.09 -0.04
N ILE A 336 0.16 11.02 0.58
CA ILE A 336 0.72 9.67 0.39
C ILE A 336 0.50 9.19 -1.04
N VAL A 337 -0.71 9.37 -1.58
CA VAL A 337 -1.07 8.85 -2.90
C VAL A 337 -0.32 9.57 -4.02
N VAL A 338 -0.23 10.91 -3.96
CA VAL A 338 0.54 11.70 -4.93
C VAL A 338 2.03 11.36 -4.86
N PHE A 339 2.57 11.14 -3.66
CA PHE A 339 3.95 10.67 -3.48
C PHE A 339 4.18 9.29 -4.13
N LEU A 340 3.29 8.32 -3.90
CA LEU A 340 3.40 6.99 -4.50
C LEU A 340 3.28 7.03 -6.02
N LEU A 341 2.33 7.79 -6.56
CA LEU A 341 2.16 7.99 -8.01
C LEU A 341 3.42 8.60 -8.64
N ASN A 342 3.97 9.66 -8.05
CA ASN A 342 5.20 10.28 -8.56
C ASN A 342 6.40 9.33 -8.48
N SER A 343 6.56 8.62 -7.37
CA SER A 343 7.65 7.66 -7.18
C SER A 343 7.59 6.57 -8.24
N MET A 344 6.40 6.05 -8.58
CA MET A 344 6.27 5.07 -9.67
C MET A 344 6.53 5.71 -11.04
N ALA A 345 6.05 6.93 -11.29
CA ALA A 345 6.21 7.63 -12.57
C ALA A 345 7.69 7.84 -12.96
N CYS A 346 8.59 7.98 -11.98
CA CYS A 346 10.03 8.08 -12.20
C CYS A 346 10.66 6.84 -12.86
N HIS A 347 10.01 5.67 -12.79
CA HIS A 347 10.60 4.38 -13.17
C HIS A 347 9.93 3.71 -14.38
N VAL A 348 8.86 4.30 -14.91
CA VAL A 348 8.11 3.74 -16.03
C VAL A 348 8.51 4.39 -17.36
N ASP A 349 8.33 3.65 -18.46
CA ASP A 349 8.63 4.09 -19.83
C ASP A 349 7.51 3.69 -20.81
N GLY A 350 7.59 4.23 -22.03
CA GLY A 350 6.75 3.86 -23.17
C GLY A 350 5.26 3.65 -22.85
N ASP A 351 4.80 2.42 -23.06
CA ASP A 351 3.40 2.02 -22.92
C ASP A 351 2.83 2.24 -21.52
N GLN A 352 3.66 2.11 -20.47
CA GLN A 352 3.22 2.31 -19.09
C GLN A 352 2.87 3.77 -18.78
N LYS A 353 3.57 4.73 -19.40
CA LYS A 353 3.23 6.16 -19.29
C LYS A 353 1.90 6.43 -20.00
N ILE A 354 1.70 5.84 -21.17
CA ILE A 354 0.46 5.99 -21.96
C ILE A 354 -0.73 5.43 -21.19
N GLU A 355 -0.60 4.23 -20.61
CA GLU A 355 -1.67 3.59 -19.83
C GLU A 355 -2.07 4.43 -18.61
N VAL A 356 -1.10 5.05 -17.91
CA VAL A 356 -1.40 5.96 -16.80
C VAL A 356 -2.20 7.19 -17.24
N GLY A 357 -1.92 7.72 -18.43
CA GLY A 357 -2.76 8.74 -19.05
C GLY A 357 -4.16 8.23 -19.39
N PHE A 358 -4.30 6.98 -19.82
CA PHE A 358 -5.57 6.37 -20.19
C PHE A 358 -6.51 6.13 -18.99
N ILE A 359 -5.97 5.78 -17.83
CA ILE A 359 -6.76 5.57 -16.60
C ILE A 359 -7.22 6.87 -15.91
N GLY A 360 -6.94 8.05 -16.47
CA GLY A 360 -7.40 9.34 -15.94
C GLY A 360 -6.47 10.00 -14.92
N ALA A 361 -5.23 9.54 -14.78
CA ALA A 361 -4.33 10.07 -13.76
C ALA A 361 -4.00 11.56 -13.97
N ILE A 362 -3.89 12.01 -15.23
CA ILE A 362 -3.58 13.41 -15.58
C ILE A 362 -4.72 14.31 -15.12
N GLU A 363 -5.94 13.96 -15.49
CA GLU A 363 -7.16 14.66 -15.15
C GLU A 363 -7.32 14.78 -13.63
N THR A 364 -7.07 13.69 -12.91
CA THR A 364 -7.20 13.63 -11.45
C THR A 364 -6.15 14.48 -10.73
N ILE A 365 -4.90 14.46 -11.17
CA ILE A 365 -3.86 15.33 -10.60
C ILE A 365 -4.11 16.81 -10.92
N LEU A 366 -4.54 17.14 -12.15
CA LEU A 366 -4.93 18.50 -12.50
C LEU A 366 -6.12 19.00 -11.66
N ALA A 367 -7.12 18.15 -11.40
CA ALA A 367 -8.23 18.48 -10.51
C ALA A 367 -7.75 18.76 -9.07
N GLN A 368 -6.76 18.00 -8.59
CA GLN A 368 -6.18 18.22 -7.27
C GLN A 368 -5.39 19.54 -7.19
N ILE A 369 -4.59 19.85 -8.20
CA ILE A 369 -3.86 21.13 -8.30
C ILE A 369 -4.85 22.30 -8.34
N ARG A 370 -5.94 22.20 -9.09
CA ARG A 370 -7.01 23.22 -9.12
C ARG A 370 -7.62 23.48 -7.75
N ARG A 371 -7.89 22.42 -6.97
CA ARG A 371 -8.42 22.57 -5.61
C ARG A 371 -7.44 23.31 -4.70
N LYS A 372 -6.16 22.96 -4.77
CA LYS A 372 -5.09 23.62 -3.99
C LYS A 372 -4.92 25.08 -4.39
N LEU A 373 -4.92 25.37 -5.69
CA LEU A 373 -4.88 26.73 -6.24
C LEU A 373 -6.08 27.57 -5.76
N ALA A 374 -7.29 27.04 -5.87
CA ALA A 374 -8.52 27.71 -5.41
C ALA A 374 -8.53 27.96 -3.89
N ALA A 375 -7.87 27.11 -3.11
CA ALA A 375 -7.68 27.28 -1.67
C ALA A 375 -6.48 28.18 -1.32
N ALA A 376 -5.73 28.68 -2.32
CA ALA A 376 -4.48 29.42 -2.15
C ALA A 376 -3.41 28.67 -1.33
N ILE A 377 -3.34 27.35 -1.50
CA ILE A 377 -2.37 26.47 -0.83
C ILE A 377 -1.36 25.99 -1.87
N CYS A 378 -0.08 26.27 -1.61
CA CYS A 378 1.05 25.61 -2.27
C CYS A 378 1.72 24.70 -1.22
N ASP A 379 1.45 23.40 -1.30
CA ASP A 379 2.04 22.38 -0.44
C ASP A 379 2.69 21.27 -1.30
N GLU A 380 3.35 20.31 -0.63
CA GLU A 380 3.99 19.17 -1.30
C GLU A 380 3.05 18.43 -2.27
N VAL A 381 1.73 18.43 -2.03
CA VAL A 381 0.75 17.80 -2.94
C VAL A 381 0.71 18.51 -4.29
N MET A 382 0.76 19.85 -4.29
CA MET A 382 0.82 20.63 -5.53
C MET A 382 2.15 20.43 -6.24
N GLU A 383 3.27 20.56 -5.53
CA GLU A 383 4.61 20.43 -6.11
C GLU A 383 4.86 19.04 -6.70
N VAL A 384 4.61 17.99 -5.91
CA VAL A 384 4.76 16.59 -6.34
C VAL A 384 3.73 16.23 -7.40
N GLY A 385 2.54 16.86 -7.38
CA GLY A 385 1.56 16.73 -8.46
C GLY A 385 2.09 17.22 -9.81
N TRP A 386 2.73 18.39 -9.85
CA TRP A 386 3.40 18.88 -11.06
C TRP A 386 4.61 18.01 -11.45
N SER A 387 5.37 17.51 -10.48
CA SER A 387 6.48 16.57 -10.73
C SER A 387 5.97 15.27 -11.38
N PHE A 388 4.84 14.73 -10.90
CA PHE A 388 4.20 13.56 -11.52
C PHE A 388 3.80 13.85 -12.96
N LEU A 389 3.14 14.98 -13.21
CA LEU A 389 2.73 15.37 -14.57
C LEU A 389 3.95 15.57 -15.49
N TRP A 390 5.06 16.12 -14.98
CA TRP A 390 6.32 16.22 -15.71
C TRP A 390 6.85 14.83 -16.11
N ASN A 391 6.91 13.89 -15.17
CA ASN A 391 7.41 12.53 -15.43
C ASN A 391 6.57 11.75 -16.46
N ILE A 392 5.25 11.85 -16.40
CA ILE A 392 4.34 11.08 -17.29
C ILE A 392 4.18 11.72 -18.68
N THR A 393 4.50 13.01 -18.84
CA THR A 393 4.47 13.68 -20.16
C THR A 393 5.78 13.50 -20.93
N ASP A 394 6.87 13.19 -20.24
CA ASP A 394 8.19 12.98 -20.83
C ASP A 394 8.17 11.84 -21.87
N GLU A 395 8.67 12.14 -23.07
CA GLU A 395 8.65 11.28 -24.26
C GLU A 395 7.26 10.72 -24.65
N THR A 396 6.17 11.36 -24.20
CA THR A 396 4.80 10.85 -24.39
C THR A 396 3.86 11.91 -24.97
N PRO A 397 3.87 12.13 -26.31
CA PRO A 397 3.06 13.17 -26.96
C PRO A 397 1.56 13.10 -26.69
N SER A 398 1.00 11.89 -26.53
CA SER A 398 -0.41 11.69 -26.19
C SER A 398 -0.75 12.24 -24.80
N ASN A 399 0.15 12.09 -23.82
CA ASN A 399 -0.03 12.64 -22.48
C ASN A 399 0.15 14.16 -22.46
N CYS A 400 1.07 14.70 -23.25
CA CYS A 400 1.16 16.14 -23.49
C CYS A 400 -0.16 16.69 -24.04
N GLN A 401 -0.75 16.03 -25.05
CA GLN A 401 -2.04 16.42 -25.61
C GLN A 401 -3.16 16.35 -24.56
N ARG A 402 -3.23 15.27 -23.75
CA ARG A 402 -4.23 15.16 -22.66
C ARG A 402 -4.12 16.29 -21.64
N PHE A 403 -2.91 16.68 -21.26
CA PHE A 403 -2.69 17.83 -20.38
C PHE A 403 -3.27 19.12 -20.99
N LEU A 404 -3.02 19.34 -22.29
CA LEU A 404 -3.53 20.51 -23.02
C LEU A 404 -5.06 20.51 -23.13
N ASP A 405 -5.65 19.36 -23.50
CA ASP A 405 -7.10 19.19 -23.64
C ASP A 405 -7.83 19.47 -22.33
N ASN A 406 -7.19 19.18 -21.20
CA ASN A 406 -7.68 19.45 -19.87
C ASN A 406 -7.26 20.83 -19.34
N SER A 407 -7.06 21.83 -20.20
CA SER A 407 -6.74 23.22 -19.81
C SER A 407 -5.50 23.35 -18.91
N GLY A 408 -4.50 22.50 -19.10
CA GLY A 408 -3.28 22.48 -18.30
C GLY A 408 -2.44 23.76 -18.40
N LEU A 409 -2.35 24.38 -19.59
CA LEU A 409 -1.60 25.65 -19.76
C LEU A 409 -2.25 26.83 -19.04
N GLU A 410 -3.58 26.86 -18.98
CA GLU A 410 -4.29 27.87 -18.22
C GLU A 410 -4.03 27.69 -16.71
N LEU A 411 -4.02 26.44 -16.24
CA LEU A 411 -3.68 26.13 -14.85
C LEU A 411 -2.23 26.50 -14.52
N PHE A 412 -1.28 26.23 -15.42
CA PHE A 412 0.12 26.67 -15.31
C PHE A 412 0.20 28.20 -15.10
N HIS A 413 -0.47 28.97 -15.95
CA HIS A 413 -0.45 30.43 -15.87
C HIS A 413 -1.04 30.95 -14.54
N GLN A 414 -2.14 30.37 -14.09
CA GLN A 414 -2.76 30.74 -12.81
C GLN A 414 -1.86 30.38 -11.62
N CYS A 415 -1.26 29.18 -11.62
CA CYS A 415 -0.30 28.76 -10.59
C CYS A 415 0.92 29.69 -10.55
N TYR A 416 1.53 30.01 -11.70
CA TYR A 416 2.67 30.93 -11.75
C TYR A 416 2.30 32.34 -11.28
N SER A 417 1.13 32.84 -11.67
CA SER A 417 0.66 34.16 -11.27
C SER A 417 0.44 34.27 -9.75
N GLN A 418 -0.02 33.19 -9.13
CA GLN A 418 -0.33 33.17 -7.70
C GLN A 418 0.88 32.80 -6.82
N PHE A 419 1.77 31.95 -7.32
CA PHE A 419 2.92 31.41 -6.58
C PHE A 419 4.26 31.62 -7.33
N PRO A 420 4.59 32.86 -7.75
CA PRO A 420 5.78 33.10 -8.59
C PRO A 420 7.12 32.85 -7.88
N ASN A 421 7.12 32.84 -6.54
CA ASN A 421 8.32 32.69 -5.72
C ASN A 421 8.55 31.26 -5.23
N GLU A 422 7.62 30.32 -5.51
CA GLU A 422 7.74 28.92 -5.10
C GLU A 422 8.63 28.17 -6.09
N THR A 423 9.94 28.16 -5.83
CA THR A 423 10.97 27.73 -6.80
C THR A 423 10.80 26.29 -7.26
N GLU A 424 10.47 25.36 -6.35
CA GLU A 424 10.23 23.95 -6.66
C GLU A 424 9.00 23.76 -7.56
N LEU A 425 7.91 24.45 -7.24
CA LEU A 425 6.71 24.47 -8.09
C LEU A 425 7.02 24.98 -9.49
N VAL A 426 7.69 26.13 -9.61
CA VAL A 426 8.07 26.72 -10.91
C VAL A 426 8.99 25.79 -11.69
N ARG A 427 9.97 25.15 -11.03
CA ARG A 427 10.87 24.18 -11.67
C ARG A 427 10.09 23.01 -12.27
N ASN A 428 9.20 22.38 -11.50
CA ASN A 428 8.40 21.24 -11.95
C ASN A 428 7.44 21.61 -13.09
N MET A 429 6.79 22.77 -12.99
CA MET A 429 5.97 23.31 -14.07
C MET A 429 6.78 23.50 -15.36
N MET A 430 7.96 24.13 -15.27
CA MET A 430 8.80 24.37 -16.43
C MET A 430 9.37 23.10 -17.07
N GLY A 431 9.63 22.06 -16.27
CA GLY A 431 9.99 20.74 -16.78
C GLY A 431 8.89 20.16 -17.68
N LEU A 432 7.64 20.21 -17.24
CA LEU A 432 6.49 19.77 -18.04
C LEU A 432 6.32 20.60 -19.32
N ILE A 433 6.42 21.93 -19.23
CA ILE A 433 6.33 22.80 -20.42
C ILE A 433 7.46 22.49 -21.41
N GLY A 434 8.66 22.14 -20.92
CA GLY A 434 9.76 21.61 -21.73
C GLY A 434 9.33 20.44 -22.59
N ASN A 435 8.72 19.41 -21.98
CA ASN A 435 8.23 18.24 -22.70
C ASN A 435 7.20 18.59 -23.78
N ILE A 436 6.31 19.57 -23.53
CA ILE A 436 5.35 20.04 -24.54
C ILE A 436 6.07 20.73 -25.70
N ALA A 437 7.10 21.54 -25.41
CA ALA A 437 7.86 22.27 -26.43
C ALA A 437 8.65 21.33 -27.36
N GLU A 438 9.03 20.14 -26.88
CA GLU A 438 9.67 19.11 -27.71
C GLU A 438 8.73 18.48 -28.75
N VAL A 439 7.40 18.60 -28.56
CA VAL A 439 6.38 18.06 -29.46
C VAL A 439 5.90 19.13 -30.45
N GLU A 440 6.49 19.12 -31.64
CA GLU A 440 6.27 20.12 -32.71
C GLU A 440 4.78 20.47 -32.97
N PRO A 441 3.84 19.51 -33.17
CA PRO A 441 2.43 19.84 -33.39
C PRO A 441 1.74 20.60 -32.23
N LEU A 442 2.28 20.48 -31.01
CA LEU A 442 1.72 21.09 -29.80
C LEU A 442 2.30 22.47 -29.50
N ARG A 443 3.49 22.80 -30.02
CA ARG A 443 4.18 24.08 -29.75
C ARG A 443 3.33 25.31 -30.01
N LYS A 444 2.47 25.29 -31.02
CA LYS A 444 1.53 26.38 -31.31
C LYS A 444 0.65 26.78 -30.12
N GLN A 445 0.38 25.85 -29.19
CA GLN A 445 -0.41 26.13 -27.99
C GLN A 445 0.35 27.02 -26.98
N LEU A 446 1.68 27.02 -27.05
CA LEU A 446 2.57 27.86 -26.23
C LEU A 446 2.72 29.28 -26.81
N MET A 447 2.33 29.51 -28.07
CA MET A 447 2.46 30.78 -28.79
C MET A 447 1.38 31.77 -28.35
N LYS A 448 1.48 32.28 -27.12
CA LYS A 448 0.68 33.39 -26.60
C LYS A 448 1.58 34.37 -25.85
N ASP A 449 1.32 35.68 -25.99
CA ASP A 449 2.11 36.73 -25.34
C ASP A 449 2.32 36.50 -23.83
N ALA A 450 1.24 36.13 -23.12
CA ALA A 450 1.31 35.87 -21.68
C ALA A 450 2.32 34.76 -21.33
N TYR A 451 2.35 33.67 -22.09
CA TYR A 451 3.24 32.55 -21.83
C TYR A 451 4.68 32.88 -22.23
N VAL A 452 4.87 33.46 -23.43
CA VAL A 452 6.20 33.89 -23.91
C VAL A 452 6.83 34.88 -22.95
N GLN A 453 6.06 35.83 -22.41
CA GLN A 453 6.55 36.79 -21.43
C GLN A 453 7.00 36.11 -20.13
N ILE A 454 6.25 35.11 -19.64
CA ILE A 454 6.64 34.31 -18.47
C ILE A 454 7.98 33.61 -18.74
N PHE A 455 8.10 32.90 -19.87
CA PHE A 455 9.32 32.19 -20.22
C PHE A 455 10.51 33.16 -20.31
N CYS A 456 10.34 34.31 -20.98
CA CYS A 456 11.38 35.33 -21.04
C CYS A 456 11.78 35.88 -19.65
N ASN A 457 10.84 36.05 -18.72
CA ASN A 457 11.15 36.50 -17.36
C ASN A 457 11.93 35.44 -16.57
N LEU A 458 11.64 34.16 -16.78
CA LEU A 458 12.29 33.04 -16.11
C LEU A 458 13.76 32.85 -16.54
N LEU A 459 14.17 33.39 -17.68
CA LEU A 459 15.56 33.32 -18.17
C LEU A 459 16.58 33.92 -17.19
N THR A 460 16.18 34.88 -16.35
CA THR A 460 17.08 35.53 -15.39
C THR A 460 16.99 34.95 -13.97
N VAL A 461 16.18 33.91 -13.76
CA VAL A 461 16.00 33.28 -12.44
C VAL A 461 17.10 32.25 -12.20
N LEU A 462 18.03 32.58 -11.31
CA LEU A 462 19.20 31.76 -10.95
C LEU A 462 19.17 31.30 -9.47
N ILE A 463 18.00 31.32 -8.85
CA ILE A 463 17.81 30.89 -7.46
C ILE A 463 17.94 29.37 -7.41
N ASP A 464 18.75 28.88 -6.47
CA ASP A 464 19.06 27.45 -6.26
C ASP A 464 19.64 26.74 -7.51
N GLY A 465 20.30 27.50 -8.39
CA GLY A 465 20.94 26.99 -9.60
C GLY A 465 20.32 27.55 -10.88
N ILE A 466 20.70 26.97 -12.02
CA ILE A 466 20.29 27.47 -13.34
C ILE A 466 19.05 26.75 -13.90
N GLU A 467 18.41 25.84 -13.17
CA GLU A 467 17.44 24.88 -13.73
C GLU A 467 16.19 25.54 -14.30
N ILE A 468 15.63 26.52 -13.60
CA ILE A 468 14.46 27.28 -14.07
C ILE A 468 14.81 28.06 -15.34
N SER A 469 15.92 28.80 -15.31
CA SER A 469 16.45 29.56 -16.45
C SER A 469 16.76 28.64 -17.64
N TYR A 470 17.40 27.50 -17.39
CA TYR A 470 17.76 26.50 -18.39
C TYR A 470 16.52 25.88 -19.06
N ASN A 471 15.52 25.45 -18.27
CA ASN A 471 14.29 24.87 -18.81
C ASN A 471 13.52 25.91 -19.63
N SER A 472 13.46 27.15 -19.15
CA SER A 472 12.85 28.25 -19.89
C SER A 472 13.54 28.54 -21.22
N ALA A 473 14.87 28.56 -21.23
CA ALA A 473 15.65 28.70 -22.45
C ALA A 473 15.43 27.52 -23.41
N GLY A 474 15.25 26.30 -22.89
CA GLY A 474 14.92 25.12 -23.69
C GLY A 474 13.57 25.24 -24.37
N VAL A 475 12.53 25.60 -23.61
CA VAL A 475 11.18 25.88 -24.14
C VAL A 475 11.26 26.93 -25.26
N LEU A 476 11.90 28.07 -24.99
CA LEU A 476 12.03 29.13 -25.97
C LEU A 476 12.88 28.72 -27.18
N SER A 477 13.91 27.90 -27.00
CA SER A 477 14.76 27.38 -28.08
C SER A 477 13.96 26.54 -29.06
N HIS A 478 13.15 25.61 -28.54
CA HIS A 478 12.22 24.84 -29.36
C HIS A 478 11.19 25.72 -30.08
N MET A 479 10.68 26.79 -29.43
CA MET A 479 9.72 27.71 -30.05
C MET A 479 10.36 28.60 -31.12
N VAL A 480 11.57 29.15 -30.92
CA VAL A 480 12.24 29.95 -31.96
C VAL A 480 12.70 29.09 -33.14
N ALA A 481 12.84 27.77 -32.96
CA ALA A 481 13.17 26.85 -34.04
C ALA A 481 12.04 26.71 -35.10
N ASP A 482 10.79 27.04 -34.75
CA ASP A 482 9.63 26.97 -35.65
C ASP A 482 9.60 28.01 -36.79
N GLY A 483 10.53 28.98 -36.77
CA GLY A 483 10.65 30.02 -37.80
C GLY A 483 9.67 31.20 -37.64
N ASP A 484 9.87 32.25 -38.45
CA ASP A 484 9.24 33.56 -38.24
C ASP A 484 7.71 33.59 -38.41
N ALA A 485 7.17 32.70 -39.26
CA ALA A 485 5.74 32.70 -39.60
C ALA A 485 4.87 32.47 -38.36
N LEU A 486 5.18 31.44 -37.58
CA LEU A 486 4.44 31.11 -36.36
C LEU A 486 4.55 32.19 -35.28
N TRP A 487 5.65 32.92 -35.23
CA TRP A 487 5.83 34.04 -34.30
C TRP A 487 4.98 35.24 -34.68
N THR A 488 5.05 35.66 -35.95
CA THR A 488 4.36 36.85 -36.45
C THR A 488 2.84 36.72 -36.41
N GLU A 489 2.32 35.51 -36.56
CA GLU A 489 0.87 35.24 -36.54
C GLU A 489 0.27 35.21 -35.13
N ASN A 490 1.05 34.87 -34.10
CA ASN A 490 0.51 34.48 -32.80
C ASN A 490 0.99 35.32 -31.61
N VAL A 491 2.13 36.04 -31.73
CA VAL A 491 2.79 36.72 -30.60
C VAL A 491 3.28 38.10 -31.04
N THR A 492 3.20 39.08 -30.15
CA THR A 492 3.67 40.46 -30.39
C THR A 492 5.18 40.64 -30.23
N LEU A 493 5.81 39.86 -29.34
CA LEU A 493 7.26 39.84 -29.18
C LEU A 493 7.94 39.31 -30.44
N ARG A 494 8.98 40.01 -30.90
CA ARG A 494 9.75 39.57 -32.06
C ARG A 494 10.61 38.37 -31.70
N ARG A 495 10.65 37.39 -32.60
CA ARG A 495 11.49 36.19 -32.48
C ARG A 495 12.96 36.54 -32.23
N ASP A 496 13.49 37.57 -32.90
CA ASP A 496 14.87 38.04 -32.73
C ASP A 496 15.15 38.53 -31.30
N ASP A 497 14.23 39.30 -30.70
CA ASP A 497 14.38 39.81 -29.33
C ASP A 497 14.42 38.65 -28.32
N VAL A 498 13.64 37.59 -28.58
CA VAL A 498 13.67 36.37 -27.76
C VAL A 498 14.99 35.62 -27.95
N GLN A 499 15.49 35.49 -29.18
CA GLN A 499 16.80 34.89 -29.44
C GLN A 499 17.93 35.64 -28.70
N ASP A 500 17.90 36.97 -28.68
CA ASP A 500 18.87 37.78 -27.93
C ASP A 500 18.81 37.50 -26.43
N ARG A 501 17.61 37.37 -25.86
CA ARG A 501 17.43 37.04 -24.43
C ARG A 501 17.94 35.65 -24.10
N ILE A 502 17.70 34.65 -24.95
CA ILE A 502 18.22 33.29 -24.78
C ILE A 502 19.75 33.32 -24.74
N ARG A 503 20.38 33.97 -25.73
CA ARG A 503 21.85 34.11 -25.79
C ARG A 503 22.40 34.80 -24.54
N ALA A 504 21.77 35.90 -24.12
CA ALA A 504 22.17 36.62 -22.92
C ALA A 504 22.10 35.74 -21.67
N ALA A 505 21.07 34.91 -21.53
CA ALA A 505 20.92 33.98 -20.42
C ALA A 505 22.02 32.90 -20.41
N ILE A 506 22.22 32.21 -21.54
CA ILE A 506 23.25 31.15 -21.66
C ILE A 506 24.64 31.68 -21.28
N ASN A 507 24.95 32.92 -21.67
CA ASN A 507 26.24 33.56 -21.37
C ASN A 507 26.48 33.85 -19.89
N THR A 508 25.45 33.75 -19.05
CA THR A 508 25.61 33.88 -17.58
C THR A 508 25.90 32.55 -16.88
N TRP A 509 25.68 31.41 -17.55
CA TRP A 509 25.78 30.10 -16.93
C TRP A 509 27.21 29.57 -16.96
N GLN A 510 27.58 28.86 -15.89
CA GLN A 510 28.83 28.10 -15.84
C GLN A 510 28.61 26.73 -16.48
N LEU A 511 29.57 26.27 -17.30
CA LEU A 511 29.43 25.04 -18.06
C LEU A 511 29.51 23.78 -17.18
N GLU A 512 30.08 23.90 -15.98
CA GLU A 512 30.16 22.86 -14.95
C GLU A 512 28.94 22.85 -14.00
N ALA A 513 27.97 23.75 -14.21
CA ALA A 513 26.79 23.85 -13.35
C ALA A 513 26.03 22.51 -13.32
N ARG A 514 25.79 22.00 -12.12
CA ARG A 514 25.00 20.79 -11.91
C ARG A 514 23.51 21.12 -11.95
N ARG A 515 22.75 20.19 -12.52
CA ARG A 515 21.29 20.25 -12.67
C ARG A 515 20.73 18.87 -12.40
N PHE A 516 19.62 18.80 -11.66
CA PHE A 516 18.87 17.60 -11.35
C PHE A 516 17.84 17.31 -12.45
N ILE A 517 18.33 17.22 -13.70
CA ILE A 517 17.54 16.89 -14.88
C ILE A 517 18.09 15.59 -15.46
N ASN A 518 17.20 14.61 -15.66
CA ASN A 518 17.55 13.28 -16.12
C ASN A 518 17.05 13.06 -17.55
N TYR A 519 17.92 13.23 -18.54
CA TYR A 519 17.59 12.96 -19.95
C TYR A 519 17.61 11.45 -20.25
N ARG A 520 16.54 10.98 -20.89
CA ARG A 520 16.37 9.61 -21.39
C ARG A 520 16.64 9.47 -22.89
N SER A 521 16.58 10.58 -23.61
CA SER A 521 16.99 10.71 -25.01
C SER A 521 17.53 12.13 -25.27
N PHE A 522 18.45 12.24 -26.23
CA PHE A 522 18.94 13.51 -26.79
C PHE A 522 18.29 13.87 -28.11
N LYS A 523 17.44 13.02 -28.71
CA LYS A 523 16.74 13.32 -29.97
C LYS A 523 16.07 14.70 -29.99
N PRO A 524 15.37 15.17 -28.94
CA PRO A 524 14.79 16.51 -28.94
C PRO A 524 15.84 17.61 -29.05
N ILE A 525 16.94 17.51 -28.31
CA ILE A 525 18.07 18.46 -28.34
C ILE A 525 18.78 18.41 -29.70
N LEU A 526 19.04 17.21 -30.22
CA LEU A 526 19.77 17.00 -31.47
C LEU A 526 19.02 17.58 -32.68
N LYS A 527 17.68 17.53 -32.68
CA LYS A 527 16.83 18.15 -33.72
C LYS A 527 16.96 19.67 -33.83
N LEU A 528 17.59 20.33 -32.85
CA LEU A 528 17.81 21.78 -32.88
C LEU A 528 19.13 22.16 -33.57
N LEU A 529 20.04 21.21 -33.78
CA LEU A 529 21.39 21.48 -34.27
C LEU A 529 21.43 21.88 -35.74
N ASP A 530 20.50 21.43 -36.58
CA ASP A 530 20.45 21.75 -38.02
C ASP A 530 19.75 23.08 -38.34
N ASN A 531 19.23 23.77 -37.31
CA ASN A 531 18.44 24.99 -37.49
C ASN A 531 19.30 26.27 -37.48
N PHE A 532 19.96 26.54 -38.61
CA PHE A 532 20.83 27.71 -38.79
C PHE A 532 20.08 29.05 -38.76
N ASP A 533 18.77 29.05 -39.00
CA ASP A 533 17.93 30.25 -38.93
C ASP A 533 17.56 30.62 -37.48
N ALA A 534 17.91 29.77 -36.50
CA ALA A 534 17.64 29.93 -35.08
C ALA A 534 18.93 29.78 -34.25
N SER A 535 19.90 30.65 -34.46
CA SER A 535 21.22 30.55 -33.80
C SER A 535 21.17 30.46 -32.27
N ALA A 536 20.19 31.09 -31.60
CA ALA A 536 20.02 30.95 -30.15
C ALA A 536 19.58 29.52 -29.75
N SER A 537 18.75 28.87 -30.57
CA SER A 537 18.33 27.49 -30.38
C SER A 537 19.51 26.52 -30.53
N GLN A 538 20.32 26.70 -31.57
CA GLN A 538 21.56 25.93 -31.75
C GLN A 538 22.51 26.12 -30.54
N MET A 539 22.66 27.35 -30.06
CA MET A 539 23.50 27.65 -28.90
C MET A 539 23.02 26.95 -27.64
N TRP A 540 21.73 26.97 -27.32
CA TRP A 540 21.18 26.24 -26.18
C TRP A 540 21.41 24.72 -26.31
N ALA A 541 21.15 24.17 -27.50
CA ALA A 541 21.28 22.74 -27.76
C ALA A 541 22.72 22.25 -27.57
N VAL A 542 23.71 22.94 -28.17
CA VAL A 542 25.12 22.58 -28.01
C VAL A 542 25.61 22.84 -26.59
N TRP A 543 25.16 23.93 -25.94
CA TRP A 543 25.48 24.19 -24.53
C TRP A 543 24.99 23.05 -23.63
N ALA A 544 23.76 22.57 -23.84
CA ALA A 544 23.18 21.46 -23.09
C ALA A 544 24.03 20.19 -23.23
N LEU A 545 24.42 19.82 -24.46
CA LEU A 545 25.29 18.68 -24.72
C LEU A 545 26.68 18.84 -24.07
N ALA A 546 27.26 20.05 -24.13
CA ALA A 546 28.55 20.33 -23.51
C ALA A 546 28.49 20.21 -21.99
N ASN A 547 27.49 20.82 -21.34
CA ASN A 547 27.29 20.71 -19.89
C ASN A 547 27.05 19.25 -19.44
N LEU A 548 26.21 18.49 -20.15
CA LEU A 548 25.90 17.10 -19.79
C LEU A 548 27.11 16.18 -19.95
N THR A 549 27.88 16.33 -21.03
CA THR A 549 29.11 15.54 -21.24
C THR A 549 30.26 15.93 -20.31
N ILE A 550 30.22 17.12 -19.69
CA ILE A 550 31.17 17.53 -18.63
C ILE A 550 30.76 16.96 -17.27
N THR A 551 29.47 17.09 -16.93
CA THR A 551 28.98 16.79 -15.58
C THR A 551 28.78 15.29 -15.35
N ASP A 552 28.45 14.52 -16.40
CA ASP A 552 28.34 13.06 -16.36
C ASP A 552 28.66 12.43 -17.73
N ALA A 553 29.95 12.42 -18.07
CA ALA A 553 30.44 11.89 -19.35
C ALA A 553 30.05 10.42 -19.57
N ASN A 554 30.13 9.58 -18.52
CA ASN A 554 29.88 8.15 -18.64
C ASN A 554 28.43 7.85 -19.02
N LYS A 555 27.49 8.65 -18.53
CA LYS A 555 26.08 8.51 -18.88
C LYS A 555 25.75 9.14 -20.23
N TYR A 556 26.25 10.35 -20.49
CA TYR A 556 25.73 11.17 -21.59
C TYR A 556 26.54 11.12 -22.89
N CYS A 557 27.84 10.82 -22.86
CA CYS A 557 28.62 10.59 -24.09
C CYS A 557 28.07 9.43 -24.96
N PRO A 558 27.60 8.30 -24.38
CA PRO A 558 26.89 7.27 -25.14
C PRO A 558 25.71 7.81 -25.94
N TYR A 559 24.80 8.57 -25.33
CA TYR A 559 23.63 9.15 -26.02
C TYR A 559 24.04 10.03 -27.21
N VAL A 560 25.08 10.86 -27.07
CA VAL A 560 25.60 11.67 -28.20
C VAL A 560 26.04 10.79 -29.37
N CYS A 561 26.66 9.65 -29.10
CA CYS A 561 27.15 8.74 -30.14
C CYS A 561 26.00 7.95 -30.78
N GLU A 562 25.19 7.29 -29.95
CA GLU A 562 24.18 6.32 -30.36
C GLU A 562 22.99 6.97 -31.08
N GLU A 563 22.65 8.21 -30.72
CA GLU A 563 21.55 8.94 -31.33
C GLU A 563 21.99 9.84 -32.51
N GLY A 564 23.20 9.65 -33.02
CA GLY A 564 23.70 10.32 -34.24
C GLY A 564 24.21 11.75 -34.02
N GLY A 565 24.40 12.18 -32.78
CA GLY A 565 24.86 13.53 -32.44
C GLY A 565 26.25 13.87 -32.99
N LEU A 566 27.16 12.90 -33.11
CA LEU A 566 28.49 13.13 -33.69
C LEU A 566 28.44 13.68 -35.12
N VAL A 567 27.53 13.15 -35.95
CA VAL A 567 27.40 13.59 -37.35
C VAL A 567 26.92 15.04 -37.41
N LEU A 568 25.95 15.39 -36.55
CA LEU A 568 25.40 16.75 -36.46
C LEU A 568 26.43 17.75 -35.94
N LEU A 569 27.21 17.38 -34.91
CA LEU A 569 28.28 18.23 -34.37
C LEU A 569 29.41 18.46 -35.39
N GLN A 570 29.79 17.43 -36.16
CA GLN A 570 30.77 17.56 -37.24
C GLN A 570 30.26 18.41 -38.42
N MET A 571 28.95 18.38 -38.68
CA MET A 571 28.32 19.29 -39.64
C MET A 571 28.46 20.74 -39.18
N LEU A 572 28.15 21.01 -37.91
CA LEU A 572 28.31 22.35 -37.32
C LEU A 572 29.75 22.86 -37.41
N GLU A 573 30.76 22.00 -37.20
CA GLU A 573 32.17 22.39 -37.31
C GLU A 573 32.58 22.85 -38.71
N LYS A 574 31.92 22.32 -39.75
CA LYS A 574 32.24 22.57 -41.17
C LYS A 574 31.39 23.67 -41.80
N ASP A 575 30.21 23.95 -41.28
CA ASP A 575 29.29 24.94 -41.85
C ASP A 575 29.72 26.37 -41.48
N THR A 576 29.83 27.24 -42.48
CA THR A 576 30.30 28.62 -42.31
C THR A 576 29.29 29.54 -41.64
N ARG A 577 28.02 29.09 -41.50
CA ARG A 577 26.96 29.82 -40.80
C ARG A 577 27.01 29.61 -39.28
N THR A 578 27.75 28.60 -38.81
CA THR A 578 27.90 28.33 -37.37
C THR A 578 28.63 29.47 -36.68
N SER A 579 28.06 30.02 -35.61
CA SER A 579 28.70 31.09 -34.84
C SER A 579 29.94 30.59 -34.09
N GLU A 580 30.89 31.49 -33.82
CA GLU A 580 32.13 31.17 -33.09
C GLU A 580 31.85 30.54 -31.71
N GLU A 581 30.82 31.03 -31.03
CA GLU A 581 30.40 30.53 -29.74
C GLU A 581 29.85 29.09 -29.81
N VAL A 582 28.98 28.80 -30.78
CA VAL A 582 28.46 27.44 -31.03
C VAL A 582 29.60 26.51 -31.41
N LEU A 583 30.54 26.97 -32.24
CA LEU A 583 31.71 26.20 -32.64
C LEU A 583 32.62 25.85 -31.45
N ARG A 584 32.83 26.80 -30.52
CA ARG A 584 33.59 26.56 -29.28
C ARG A 584 32.96 25.46 -28.44
N LEU A 585 31.65 25.55 -28.19
CA LEU A 585 30.91 24.54 -27.43
C LEU A 585 30.90 23.19 -28.15
N THR A 586 30.76 23.18 -29.48
CA THR A 586 30.78 21.97 -30.31
C THR A 586 32.09 21.22 -30.14
N LYS A 587 33.22 21.93 -30.18
CA LYS A 587 34.55 21.34 -29.93
C LYS A 587 34.65 20.75 -28.53
N THR A 588 34.10 21.42 -27.52
CA THR A 588 34.04 20.87 -26.15
C THR A 588 33.29 19.54 -26.10
N VAL A 589 32.12 19.41 -26.74
CA VAL A 589 31.38 18.14 -26.79
C VAL A 589 32.21 17.05 -27.47
N LEU A 590 32.78 17.34 -28.64
CA LEU A 590 33.58 16.38 -29.42
C LEU A 590 34.82 15.92 -28.64
N GLU A 591 35.51 16.84 -27.95
CA GLU A 591 36.65 16.50 -27.10
C GLU A 591 36.25 15.62 -25.90
N ASN A 592 35.12 15.91 -25.26
CA ASN A 592 34.63 15.09 -24.14
C ASN A 592 34.28 13.68 -24.60
N VAL A 593 33.61 13.54 -25.74
CA VAL A 593 33.29 12.24 -26.32
C VAL A 593 34.57 11.48 -26.70
N ALA A 594 35.55 12.15 -27.32
CA ALA A 594 36.82 11.53 -27.67
C ALA A 594 37.60 11.06 -26.44
N LYS A 595 37.67 11.87 -25.37
CA LYS A 595 38.28 11.50 -24.08
C LYS A 595 37.58 10.29 -23.46
N TRP A 596 36.24 10.29 -23.46
CA TRP A 596 35.44 9.19 -22.94
C TRP A 596 35.67 7.88 -23.73
N GLN A 597 35.67 7.92 -25.06
CA GLN A 597 35.97 6.77 -25.92
C GLN A 597 37.38 6.23 -25.67
N ALA A 598 38.38 7.11 -25.56
CA ALA A 598 39.76 6.72 -25.25
C ALA A 598 39.85 6.02 -23.87
N SER A 599 39.20 6.58 -22.84
CA SER A 599 39.18 5.97 -21.50
C SER A 599 38.44 4.63 -21.44
N SER A 600 37.36 4.46 -22.21
CA SER A 600 36.58 3.22 -22.31
C SER A 600 37.36 2.13 -23.05
N SER A 601 38.10 2.50 -24.09
CA SER A 601 38.98 1.55 -24.81
C SER A 601 40.15 1.05 -23.96
N ALA A 602 40.74 1.91 -23.12
CA ALA A 602 41.86 1.57 -22.23
C ALA A 602 41.44 0.67 -21.04
N SER A 603 40.18 0.78 -20.59
CA SER A 603 39.61 -0.06 -19.53
C SER A 603 39.15 -1.42 -20.06
N GLN A 604 38.74 -1.52 -21.33
CA GLN A 604 38.49 -2.80 -22.00
C GLN A 604 39.80 -3.57 -22.30
N SER A 605 40.89 -2.88 -22.67
CA SER A 605 42.18 -3.53 -22.93
C SER A 605 42.85 -4.08 -21.65
N THR A 606 42.70 -3.40 -20.51
CA THR A 606 43.22 -3.88 -19.21
C THR A 606 42.45 -5.08 -18.67
N ASN A 607 41.13 -5.17 -18.90
CA ASN A 607 40.35 -6.37 -18.56
C ASN A 607 40.66 -7.56 -19.50
N ALA A 608 40.98 -7.30 -20.78
CA ALA A 608 41.41 -8.34 -21.71
C ALA A 608 42.79 -8.93 -21.34
N GLU A 609 43.75 -8.10 -20.92
CA GLU A 609 45.09 -8.55 -20.49
C GLU A 609 45.06 -9.36 -19.17
N GLN A 610 44.13 -9.07 -18.25
CA GLN A 610 43.94 -9.88 -17.03
C GLN A 610 43.21 -11.21 -17.30
N SER A 611 42.36 -11.27 -18.33
CA SER A 611 41.74 -12.55 -18.74
C SER A 611 42.68 -13.45 -19.56
N GLY A 612 43.72 -12.89 -20.19
CA GLY A 612 44.70 -13.62 -21.01
C GLY A 612 45.87 -14.23 -20.24
N THR A 613 45.99 -14.01 -18.92
CA THR A 613 47.11 -14.49 -18.09
C THR A 613 46.71 -15.57 -17.06
N SER A 614 45.61 -16.30 -17.31
CA SER A 614 45.16 -17.43 -16.47
C SER A 614 44.98 -18.75 -17.24
N GLY A 615 45.62 -18.90 -18.40
CA GLY A 615 45.47 -20.07 -19.27
C GLY A 615 46.79 -20.64 -19.77
N GLU A 616 47.75 -20.90 -18.88
CA GLU A 616 48.90 -21.78 -19.20
C GLU A 616 49.68 -22.10 -17.91
N ARG A 617 49.26 -23.17 -17.20
CA ARG A 617 50.06 -24.05 -16.33
C ARG A 617 49.12 -24.86 -15.43
N GLU A 618 48.84 -26.10 -15.81
CA GLU A 618 48.84 -27.29 -14.93
C GLU A 618 48.21 -28.47 -15.66
N GLU A 619 49.03 -29.24 -16.37
CA GLU A 619 48.81 -30.66 -16.58
C GLU A 619 50.18 -31.33 -16.65
N THR A 620 50.63 -31.89 -15.53
CA THR A 620 51.48 -33.10 -15.48
C THR A 620 51.67 -33.54 -14.03
N MET A 621 51.39 -34.84 -13.78
CA MET A 621 51.96 -35.71 -12.73
C MET A 621 51.49 -35.52 -11.28
N ASP A 622 51.27 -36.57 -10.47
CA ASP A 622 51.16 -38.00 -10.72
C ASP A 622 50.52 -38.62 -9.47
N THR A 623 50.03 -39.85 -9.63
CA THR A 623 49.50 -40.75 -8.61
C THR A 623 50.39 -40.96 -7.38
N SER A 624 49.81 -40.97 -6.18
CA SER A 624 49.98 -41.97 -5.09
C SER A 624 49.13 -41.61 -3.87
#